data_AF-A0A3L7NQC3-F1
#
_entry.id   AF-A0A3L7NQC3-F1
#
_cell.length_a   1.000
_cell.length_b   1.000
_cell.length_c   1.000
_cell.angle_alpha   90.00
_cell.angle_beta   90.00
_cell.angle_gamma   90.00
#
_symmetry.space_group_name_H-M   'P 1'
#
loop_
_entity.id
_entity.type
_entity.pdbx_description
1 polymer ?
#
loop_
_entity_poly.entity_id
_entity_poly.type
_entity_poly.pdbx_seq_one_letter_code
_entity_poly.pdbx_strand_id
1 'polypeptide(L)'
;MKELDVRFEHLKQQGDVARLLDETKEDKALAPLFVAALKCLTIEHRDSIPGNVDTIVEQDFPGAANSRPLHARLRLVFHDENGREEHYCVRGIEWANARAYQNRLTAAITQSGIDRKLQFRRLTIARTSPSPGGDKTAEINQNFVNAGGQFHKASETELRTLSALSHLLSENDTLLDTWLQNRKPVSTLKELVNRLVRGSLFVEVKPVSGTEGTSRTTAGESRMDDAEAAAVQPSEPPALSKAEGPAQPDDSLILPPAVNTKALLLPLGTRVQSFGDPELIQIPAGVLAKHTIIMGGAGSGKTVTVRRIVEEAALAGIPSIVIDCAQDMSTFDEARKSADPHWRAGDAERAKRFAAATDFVVYTPGKSAGRPLTLEPIPDLTPLREDADELESAVAMVHGALASVVASGRSQRAQSKLGILTNTLTFFAKHVSKTSLPALIELLNELPEQALLGIANERKLAREMADALRIELVGNPLLKGSGTPRSCLVMTNRTAALAFPPSAWSVFHRIWWAITTLTTVGYGDVYPITTGGRMFTFLVLFAGLGIVSVPAGLVSAALLRARSMEADEKSGNELPK
;
A
#
# COMPACT_ATOMS: atom_id res chain seq x y z
N MET A 1 -3.25 4.40 -37.16
CA MET A 1 -2.77 3.02 -37.47
C MET A 1 -1.50 3.00 -38.34
N LYS A 2 -1.52 3.37 -39.63
CA LYS A 2 -0.29 3.36 -40.47
C LYS A 2 0.81 4.30 -39.97
N GLU A 3 0.44 5.45 -39.41
CA GLU A 3 1.39 6.39 -38.80
C GLU A 3 2.10 5.80 -37.58
N LEU A 4 1.38 5.05 -36.73
CA LEU A 4 1.94 4.32 -35.60
C LEU A 4 2.87 3.19 -36.05
N ASP A 5 2.57 2.48 -37.15
CA ASP A 5 3.47 1.48 -37.73
C ASP A 5 4.82 2.11 -38.12
N VAL A 6 4.79 3.24 -38.85
CA VAL A 6 6.00 3.98 -39.26
C VAL A 6 6.76 4.52 -38.05
N ARG A 7 6.04 5.10 -37.09
CA ARG A 7 6.62 5.67 -35.87
C ARG A 7 7.29 4.61 -35.00
N PHE A 8 6.64 3.46 -34.82
CA PHE A 8 7.18 2.32 -34.07
C PHE A 8 8.49 1.82 -34.69
N GLU A 9 8.53 1.59 -36.01
CA GLU A 9 9.76 1.15 -36.68
C GLU A 9 10.87 2.21 -36.63
N HIS A 10 10.52 3.49 -36.74
CA HIS A 10 11.48 4.59 -36.59
C HIS A 10 12.12 4.62 -35.18
N LEU A 11 11.29 4.54 -34.12
CA LEU A 11 11.77 4.52 -32.74
C LEU A 11 12.62 3.28 -32.44
N LYS A 12 12.24 2.12 -32.99
CA LYS A 12 12.98 0.87 -32.85
C LYS A 12 14.37 0.95 -33.48
N GLN A 13 14.51 1.63 -34.62
CA GLN A 13 15.80 1.88 -35.27
C GLN A 13 16.66 2.89 -34.49
N GLN A 14 16.05 3.90 -33.88
CA GLN A 14 16.75 4.92 -33.09
C GLN A 14 17.16 4.48 -31.68
N GLY A 15 16.66 3.35 -31.19
CA GLY A 15 16.95 2.86 -29.84
C GLY A 15 18.45 2.67 -29.58
N ASP A 16 19.00 3.41 -28.63
CA ASP A 16 20.40 3.24 -28.19
C ASP A 16 20.50 2.12 -27.16
N VAL A 17 20.80 0.90 -27.62
CA VAL A 17 20.92 -0.27 -26.75
C VAL A 17 22.15 -0.18 -25.85
N ALA A 18 23.24 0.46 -26.29
CA ALA A 18 24.43 0.61 -25.46
C ALA A 18 24.12 1.40 -24.19
N ARG A 19 23.28 2.45 -24.30
CA ARG A 19 22.79 3.21 -23.15
C ARG A 19 21.85 2.41 -22.24
N LEU A 20 21.09 1.46 -22.77
CA LEU A 20 20.22 0.58 -21.96
C LEU A 20 21.01 -0.42 -21.12
N LEU A 21 22.23 -0.74 -21.55
CA LEU A 21 23.12 -1.72 -20.91
C LEU A 21 24.17 -1.09 -19.98
N ASP A 22 24.09 0.23 -19.75
CA ASP A 22 24.93 0.92 -18.76
C ASP A 22 24.56 0.44 -17.34
N GLU A 23 25.42 -0.38 -16.73
CA GLU A 23 25.20 -0.96 -15.40
C GLU A 23 24.95 0.11 -14.32
N THR A 24 25.53 1.30 -14.46
CA THR A 24 25.37 2.40 -13.48
C THR A 24 24.00 3.07 -13.55
N LYS A 25 23.26 2.87 -14.66
CA LYS A 25 21.94 3.45 -14.91
C LYS A 25 20.87 2.40 -15.19
N GLU A 26 21.16 1.12 -14.98
CA GLU A 26 20.27 0.01 -15.34
C GLU A 26 18.85 0.19 -14.77
N ASP A 27 18.70 0.66 -13.53
CA ASP A 27 17.38 0.80 -12.89
C ASP A 27 16.56 1.92 -13.54
N LYS A 28 17.22 2.96 -14.07
CA LYS A 28 16.54 4.04 -14.81
C LYS A 28 16.26 3.64 -16.25
N ALA A 29 17.12 2.81 -16.84
CA ALA A 29 17.06 2.45 -18.25
C ALA A 29 16.14 1.24 -18.52
N LEU A 30 16.24 0.17 -17.72
CA LEU A 30 15.53 -1.09 -17.95
C LEU A 30 14.14 -1.12 -17.29
N ALA A 31 13.93 -0.39 -16.18
CA ALA A 31 12.63 -0.41 -15.50
C ALA A 31 11.45 0.05 -16.39
N PRO A 32 11.55 1.18 -17.13
CA PRO A 32 10.47 1.60 -18.03
C PRO A 32 10.16 0.56 -19.12
N LEU A 33 11.18 -0.15 -19.62
CA LEU A 33 11.04 -1.16 -20.67
C LEU A 33 10.23 -2.37 -20.18
N PHE A 34 10.49 -2.86 -18.96
CA PHE A 34 9.75 -3.98 -18.42
C PHE A 34 8.33 -3.61 -17.97
N VAL A 35 8.13 -2.37 -17.50
CA VAL A 35 6.78 -1.83 -17.27
C VAL A 35 6.01 -1.76 -18.60
N ALA A 36 6.65 -1.25 -19.66
CA ALA A 36 6.06 -1.19 -20.99
C ALA A 36 5.71 -2.59 -21.52
N ALA A 37 6.62 -3.57 -21.36
CA ALA A 37 6.37 -4.96 -21.75
C ALA A 37 5.09 -5.52 -21.13
N LEU A 38 4.94 -5.38 -19.81
CA LEU A 38 3.77 -5.91 -19.09
C LEU A 38 2.49 -5.14 -19.43
N LYS A 39 2.54 -3.80 -19.53
CA LYS A 39 1.38 -2.99 -19.95
C LYS A 39 0.92 -3.34 -21.36
N CYS A 40 1.84 -3.38 -22.31
CA CYS A 40 1.52 -3.78 -23.68
C CYS A 40 0.92 -5.19 -23.72
N LEU A 41 1.50 -6.17 -23.01
CA LEU A 41 0.92 -7.52 -22.95
C LEU A 41 -0.52 -7.55 -22.42
N THR A 42 -0.85 -6.75 -21.39
CA THR A 42 -2.23 -6.67 -20.90
C THR A 42 -3.19 -6.05 -21.91
N ILE A 43 -2.73 -5.10 -22.74
CA ILE A 43 -3.53 -4.46 -23.77
C ILE A 43 -3.69 -5.39 -24.99
N GLU A 44 -2.61 -6.01 -25.46
CA GLU A 44 -2.56 -6.94 -26.59
C GLU A 44 -3.49 -8.15 -26.43
N HIS A 45 -3.77 -8.52 -25.19
CA HIS A 45 -4.61 -9.66 -24.80
C HIS A 45 -5.84 -9.27 -23.98
N ARG A 46 -6.28 -8.00 -23.99
CA ARG A 46 -7.44 -7.53 -23.21
C ARG A 46 -8.67 -8.44 -23.39
N ASP A 47 -8.96 -8.86 -24.62
CA ASP A 47 -10.14 -9.69 -24.93
C ASP A 47 -9.96 -11.17 -24.56
N SER A 48 -8.73 -11.60 -24.30
CA SER A 48 -8.40 -12.97 -23.88
C SER A 48 -8.34 -13.12 -22.35
N ILE A 49 -8.29 -12.00 -21.62
CA ILE A 49 -8.32 -11.99 -20.16
C ILE A 49 -9.77 -12.18 -19.72
N PRO A 50 -10.08 -13.20 -18.91
CA PRO A 50 -11.43 -13.38 -18.38
C PRO A 50 -11.92 -12.15 -17.60
N GLY A 51 -13.19 -11.76 -17.75
CA GLY A 51 -13.74 -10.56 -17.12
C GLY A 51 -13.76 -10.59 -15.58
N ASN A 52 -13.53 -11.75 -14.98
CA ASN A 52 -13.38 -11.98 -13.54
C ASN A 52 -11.90 -11.92 -13.08
N VAL A 53 -10.97 -11.50 -13.94
CA VAL A 53 -9.54 -11.38 -13.63
C VAL A 53 -9.06 -9.95 -13.85
N ASP A 54 -8.65 -9.28 -12.77
CA ASP A 54 -8.00 -7.97 -12.88
C ASP A 54 -6.51 -8.11 -13.15
N THR A 55 -5.98 -7.21 -13.99
CA THR A 55 -4.55 -7.14 -14.29
C THR A 55 -3.99 -5.81 -13.80
N ILE A 56 -2.96 -5.89 -12.95
CA ILE A 56 -2.36 -4.73 -12.30
C ILE A 56 -0.86 -4.76 -12.57
N VAL A 57 -0.36 -3.71 -13.24
CA VAL A 57 1.09 -3.54 -13.48
C VAL A 57 1.65 -2.58 -12.45
N GLU A 58 2.52 -3.10 -11.59
CA GLU A 58 3.19 -2.36 -10.53
C GLU A 58 4.64 -2.04 -10.92
N GLN A 59 5.06 -0.82 -10.60
CA GLN A 59 6.38 -0.28 -10.95
C GLN A 59 7.15 0.28 -9.74
N ASP A 60 6.46 0.46 -8.61
CA ASP A 60 7.00 1.08 -7.40
C ASP A 60 7.18 0.02 -6.32
N PHE A 61 8.43 -0.19 -5.91
CA PHE A 61 8.79 -1.18 -4.90
C PHE A 61 9.65 -0.52 -3.82
N PRO A 62 9.35 -0.71 -2.52
CA PRO A 62 10.16 -0.17 -1.44
C PRO A 62 11.56 -0.79 -1.49
N GLY A 63 12.60 0.06 -1.51
CA GLY A 63 14.00 -0.34 -1.64
C GLY A 63 14.96 0.74 -1.16
N ALA A 64 16.25 0.43 -1.09
CA ALA A 64 17.28 1.41 -0.76
C ALA A 64 17.33 2.52 -1.81
N ALA A 65 17.69 3.75 -1.42
CA ALA A 65 17.65 4.95 -2.26
C ALA A 65 18.32 4.83 -3.65
N ASN A 66 19.23 3.87 -3.84
CA ASN A 66 20.01 3.66 -5.06
C ASN A 66 19.81 2.27 -5.71
N SER A 67 18.85 1.44 -5.27
CA SER A 67 18.56 0.17 -5.95
C SER A 67 17.11 -0.26 -5.77
N ARG A 68 16.40 -0.43 -6.89
CA ARG A 68 15.04 -0.98 -6.89
C ARG A 68 15.11 -2.50 -6.80
N PRO A 69 14.37 -3.20 -5.92
CA PRO A 69 14.42 -4.65 -5.83
C PRO A 69 13.83 -5.38 -7.04
N LEU A 70 12.81 -4.80 -7.68
CA LEU A 70 12.20 -5.26 -8.93
C LEU A 70 12.07 -4.09 -9.91
N HIS A 71 11.98 -4.40 -11.20
CA HIS A 71 11.74 -3.39 -12.23
C HIS A 71 10.26 -3.26 -12.59
N ALA A 72 9.53 -4.38 -12.62
CA ALA A 72 8.09 -4.40 -12.78
C ALA A 72 7.48 -5.69 -12.21
N ARG A 73 6.18 -5.65 -11.90
CA ARG A 73 5.38 -6.82 -11.52
C ARG A 73 4.02 -6.75 -12.19
N LEU A 74 3.59 -7.84 -12.82
CA LEU A 74 2.20 -8.04 -13.25
C LEU A 74 1.51 -8.90 -12.19
N ARG A 75 0.45 -8.37 -11.60
CA ARG A 75 -0.41 -9.05 -10.64
C ARG A 75 -1.75 -9.35 -11.30
N LEU A 76 -2.16 -10.59 -11.23
CA LEU A 76 -3.48 -11.06 -11.68
C LEU A 76 -4.31 -11.40 -10.46
N VAL A 77 -5.51 -10.84 -10.37
CA VAL A 77 -6.43 -11.06 -9.24
C VAL A 77 -7.66 -11.78 -9.75
N PHE A 78 -7.86 -13.02 -9.31
CA PHE A 78 -8.97 -13.89 -9.74
C PHE A 78 -10.14 -13.73 -8.76
N HIS A 79 -11.19 -13.02 -9.17
CA HIS A 79 -12.32 -12.67 -8.31
C HIS A 79 -13.17 -13.88 -7.92
N ASP A 80 -13.43 -14.78 -8.86
CA ASP A 80 -14.20 -16.01 -8.61
C ASP A 80 -13.44 -17.03 -7.75
N GLU A 81 -12.15 -16.77 -7.47
CA GLU A 81 -11.29 -17.62 -6.67
C GLU A 81 -10.90 -16.95 -5.35
N ASN A 82 -11.85 -16.24 -4.71
CA ASN A 82 -11.64 -15.53 -3.44
C ASN A 82 -10.49 -14.51 -3.46
N GLY A 83 -10.27 -13.86 -4.61
CA GLY A 83 -9.19 -12.89 -4.78
C GLY A 83 -7.80 -13.53 -4.79
N ARG A 84 -7.68 -14.78 -5.23
CA ARG A 84 -6.38 -15.43 -5.43
C ARG A 84 -5.52 -14.58 -6.36
N GLU A 85 -4.25 -14.43 -6.01
CA GLU A 85 -3.31 -13.62 -6.80
C GLU A 85 -2.25 -14.46 -7.48
N GLU A 86 -1.93 -14.12 -8.73
CA GLU A 86 -0.70 -14.55 -9.40
C GLU A 86 0.23 -13.36 -9.66
N HIS A 87 1.52 -13.53 -9.38
CA HIS A 87 2.53 -12.49 -9.41
C HIS A 87 3.63 -12.88 -10.42
N TYR A 88 3.83 -12.04 -11.42
CA TYR A 88 4.86 -12.19 -12.45
C TYR A 88 5.85 -11.03 -12.33
N CYS A 89 6.96 -11.28 -11.62
CA CYS A 89 7.97 -10.28 -11.34
C CYS A 89 9.09 -10.33 -12.38
N VAL A 90 9.64 -9.17 -12.73
CA VAL A 90 10.80 -9.07 -13.62
C VAL A 90 11.82 -8.07 -13.11
N ARG A 91 13.10 -8.39 -13.30
CA ARG A 91 14.21 -7.50 -13.05
C ARG A 91 15.32 -7.69 -14.10
N GLY A 92 15.80 -6.58 -14.65
CA GLY A 92 17.06 -6.52 -15.38
C GLY A 92 18.26 -6.42 -14.43
N ILE A 93 19.34 -7.15 -14.71
CA ILE A 93 20.62 -7.00 -13.98
C ILE A 93 21.78 -7.06 -14.97
N GLU A 94 22.46 -5.94 -15.23
CA GLU A 94 23.62 -5.91 -16.16
C GLU A 94 24.98 -5.89 -15.44
N TRP A 95 25.00 -5.68 -14.12
CA TRP A 95 26.24 -5.63 -13.36
C TRP A 95 27.14 -6.87 -13.57
N ALA A 96 28.38 -6.61 -13.95
CA ALA A 96 29.45 -7.61 -14.05
C ALA A 96 30.12 -7.87 -12.69
N ASN A 97 30.08 -6.89 -11.78
CA ASN A 97 30.63 -7.04 -10.44
C ASN A 97 29.81 -8.07 -9.62
N ALA A 98 30.48 -9.12 -9.13
CA ALA A 98 29.84 -10.22 -8.41
C ALA A 98 29.05 -9.76 -7.17
N ARG A 99 29.57 -8.83 -6.35
CA ARG A 99 28.86 -8.36 -5.14
C ARG A 99 27.61 -7.56 -5.51
N ALA A 100 27.72 -6.68 -6.50
CA ALA A 100 26.61 -5.87 -6.97
C ALA A 100 25.48 -6.73 -7.57
N TYR A 101 25.85 -7.76 -8.33
CA TYR A 101 24.95 -8.77 -8.87
C TYR A 101 24.24 -9.56 -7.75
N GLN A 102 25.01 -10.14 -6.83
CA GLN A 102 24.48 -10.96 -5.74
C GLN A 102 23.47 -10.20 -4.88
N ASN A 103 23.76 -8.94 -4.53
CA ASN A 103 22.86 -8.10 -3.75
C ASN A 103 21.52 -7.85 -4.47
N ARG A 104 21.57 -7.57 -5.77
CA ARG A 104 20.38 -7.30 -6.59
C ARG A 104 19.53 -8.54 -6.82
N LEU A 105 20.16 -9.67 -7.09
CA LEU A 105 19.47 -10.95 -7.23
C LEU A 105 18.79 -11.34 -5.91
N THR A 106 19.49 -11.21 -4.78
CA THR A 106 18.93 -11.50 -3.45
C THR A 106 17.76 -10.57 -3.11
N ALA A 107 17.86 -9.28 -3.42
CA ALA A 107 16.77 -8.33 -3.23
C ALA A 107 15.54 -8.67 -4.09
N ALA A 108 15.75 -9.09 -5.34
CA ALA A 108 14.66 -9.52 -6.23
C ALA A 108 13.98 -10.79 -5.72
N ILE A 109 14.76 -11.80 -5.28
CA ILE A 109 14.23 -13.03 -4.67
C ILE A 109 13.36 -12.70 -3.45
N THR A 110 13.89 -11.87 -2.55
CA THR A 110 13.20 -11.46 -1.33
C THR A 110 11.89 -10.73 -1.64
N GLN A 111 11.92 -9.77 -2.57
CA GLN A 111 10.76 -8.96 -2.91
C GLN A 111 9.67 -9.74 -3.68
N SER A 112 10.07 -10.64 -4.57
CA SER A 112 9.12 -11.49 -5.31
C SER A 112 8.49 -12.56 -4.41
N GLY A 113 9.22 -13.00 -3.39
CA GLY A 113 8.82 -14.09 -2.50
C GLY A 113 8.67 -15.43 -3.24
N ILE A 114 9.48 -15.65 -4.28
CA ILE A 114 9.44 -16.91 -5.04
C ILE A 114 9.76 -18.10 -4.15
N ASP A 115 8.98 -19.16 -4.32
CA ASP A 115 9.18 -20.46 -3.70
C ASP A 115 8.57 -21.51 -4.63
N ARG A 116 9.23 -22.66 -4.78
CA ARG A 116 8.77 -23.75 -5.65
C ARG A 116 7.39 -24.30 -5.25
N LYS A 117 7.02 -24.16 -3.98
CA LYS A 117 5.68 -24.52 -3.44
C LYS A 117 4.61 -23.48 -3.79
N LEU A 118 5.02 -22.24 -4.09
CA LEU A 118 4.13 -21.12 -4.40
C LEU A 118 4.12 -20.86 -5.91
N GLN A 119 3.51 -21.77 -6.68
CA GLN A 119 3.47 -21.71 -8.16
C GLN A 119 2.78 -20.46 -8.74
N PHE A 120 2.12 -19.66 -7.90
CA PHE A 120 1.53 -18.37 -8.24
C PHE A 120 2.52 -17.20 -8.15
N ARG A 121 3.76 -17.41 -7.72
CA ARG A 121 4.82 -16.38 -7.69
C ARG A 121 5.94 -16.74 -8.63
N ARG A 122 6.28 -15.81 -9.51
CA ARG A 122 7.37 -15.98 -10.49
C ARG A 122 8.29 -14.78 -10.49
N LEU A 123 9.55 -15.05 -10.78
CA LEU A 123 10.57 -14.05 -10.98
C LEU A 123 11.43 -14.41 -12.18
N THR A 124 11.54 -13.45 -13.09
CA THR A 124 12.40 -13.53 -14.27
C THR A 124 13.52 -12.50 -14.16
N ILE A 125 14.75 -12.98 -14.27
CA ILE A 125 15.96 -12.15 -14.28
C ILE A 125 16.44 -12.03 -15.72
N ALA A 126 16.28 -10.85 -16.29
CA ALA A 126 16.73 -10.54 -17.64
C ALA A 126 18.15 -9.98 -17.62
N ARG A 127 19.03 -10.51 -18.47
CA ARG A 127 20.41 -10.05 -18.61
C ARG A 127 20.89 -10.20 -20.04
N THR A 128 21.80 -9.37 -20.51
CA THR A 128 22.48 -9.60 -21.79
C THR A 128 23.78 -10.38 -21.64
N SER A 129 24.46 -10.18 -20.51
CA SER A 129 25.74 -10.80 -20.20
C SER A 129 25.62 -12.02 -19.27
N PRO A 130 26.54 -13.01 -19.36
CA PRO A 130 26.58 -14.12 -18.42
C PRO A 130 26.63 -13.67 -16.96
N SER A 131 26.18 -14.52 -16.05
CA SER A 131 26.31 -14.23 -14.61
C SER A 131 27.79 -14.18 -14.22
N PRO A 132 28.18 -13.32 -13.25
CA PRO A 132 29.55 -13.31 -12.74
C PRO A 132 29.96 -14.68 -12.18
N GLY A 133 31.26 -15.00 -12.25
CA GLY A 133 31.80 -16.24 -11.69
C GLY A 133 31.87 -16.25 -10.16
N GLY A 134 32.38 -17.37 -9.62
CA GLY A 134 32.67 -17.57 -8.20
C GLY A 134 31.63 -18.40 -7.46
N ASP A 135 32.09 -19.16 -6.46
CA ASP A 135 31.30 -20.19 -5.76
C ASP A 135 30.03 -19.62 -5.14
N LYS A 136 30.13 -18.46 -4.47
CA LYS A 136 28.97 -17.79 -3.87
C LYS A 136 27.95 -17.32 -4.90
N THR A 137 28.40 -16.89 -6.09
CA THR A 137 27.49 -16.51 -7.17
C THR A 137 26.77 -17.73 -7.72
N ALA A 138 27.49 -18.85 -7.90
CA ALA A 138 26.92 -20.11 -8.33
C ALA A 138 25.88 -20.65 -7.34
N GLU A 139 26.17 -20.57 -6.03
CA GLU A 139 25.24 -20.95 -4.97
C GLU A 139 23.93 -20.13 -5.03
N ILE A 140 24.03 -18.79 -5.12
CA ILE A 140 22.84 -17.92 -5.17
C ILE A 140 22.05 -18.17 -6.46
N ASN A 141 22.71 -18.34 -7.61
CA ASN A 141 22.06 -18.69 -8.87
C ASN A 141 21.32 -20.03 -8.77
N GLN A 142 21.95 -21.03 -8.14
CA GLN A 142 21.34 -22.33 -7.94
C GLN A 142 20.12 -22.23 -7.02
N ASN A 143 20.20 -21.46 -5.93
CA ASN A 143 19.09 -21.21 -5.03
C ASN A 143 17.91 -20.52 -5.73
N PHE A 144 18.20 -19.53 -6.59
CA PHE A 144 17.21 -18.86 -7.42
C PHE A 144 16.48 -19.83 -8.35
N VAL A 145 17.21 -20.68 -9.07
CA VAL A 145 16.62 -21.69 -9.98
C VAL A 145 15.84 -22.74 -9.19
N ASN A 146 16.37 -23.19 -8.04
CA ASN A 146 15.70 -24.16 -7.17
C ASN A 146 14.36 -23.62 -6.61
N ALA A 147 14.27 -22.31 -6.39
CA ALA A 147 13.05 -21.62 -5.99
C ALA A 147 12.04 -21.41 -7.15
N GLY A 148 12.38 -21.83 -8.37
CA GLY A 148 11.52 -21.72 -9.56
C GLY A 148 11.75 -20.43 -10.38
N GLY A 149 12.79 -19.67 -10.08
CA GLY A 149 13.19 -18.49 -10.83
C GLY A 149 13.74 -18.82 -12.22
N GLN A 150 13.61 -17.89 -13.16
CA GLN A 150 14.08 -18.06 -14.54
C GLN A 150 15.04 -16.96 -14.98
N PHE A 151 16.11 -17.34 -15.66
CA PHE A 151 16.97 -16.40 -16.38
C PHE A 151 16.48 -16.23 -17.81
N HIS A 152 16.50 -14.99 -18.31
CA HIS A 152 16.23 -14.65 -19.70
C HIS A 152 17.41 -13.91 -20.30
N LYS A 153 17.89 -14.36 -21.46
CA LYS A 153 18.93 -13.65 -22.21
C LYS A 153 18.26 -12.64 -23.14
N ALA A 154 18.21 -11.38 -22.72
CA ALA A 154 17.57 -10.34 -23.51
C ALA A 154 18.34 -10.08 -24.82
N SER A 155 17.65 -10.17 -25.96
CA SER A 155 18.24 -9.86 -27.26
C SER A 155 18.18 -8.37 -27.56
N GLU A 156 19.07 -7.90 -28.45
CA GLU A 156 19.06 -6.50 -28.89
C GLU A 156 17.71 -6.11 -29.51
N THR A 157 17.12 -7.01 -30.31
CA THR A 157 15.80 -6.82 -30.93
C THR A 157 14.70 -6.65 -29.89
N GLU A 158 14.71 -7.44 -28.81
CA GLU A 158 13.75 -7.30 -27.70
C GLU A 158 13.90 -5.94 -27.02
N LEU A 159 15.13 -5.53 -26.67
CA LEU A 159 15.38 -4.26 -25.98
C LEU A 159 14.99 -3.05 -26.84
N ARG A 160 15.30 -3.07 -28.15
CA ARG A 160 14.86 -2.01 -29.09
C ARG A 160 13.34 -1.93 -29.20
N THR A 161 12.68 -3.08 -29.26
CA THR A 161 11.21 -3.17 -29.33
C THR A 161 10.57 -2.60 -28.07
N LEU A 162 11.02 -3.02 -26.89
CA LEU A 162 10.50 -2.52 -25.61
C LEU A 162 10.80 -1.03 -25.39
N SER A 163 11.96 -0.55 -25.84
CA SER A 163 12.32 0.87 -25.78
C SER A 163 11.37 1.73 -26.63
N ALA A 164 11.10 1.31 -27.87
CA ALA A 164 10.14 1.98 -28.75
C ALA A 164 8.73 2.00 -28.14
N LEU A 165 8.27 0.88 -27.57
CA LEU A 165 6.97 0.79 -26.91
C LEU A 165 6.88 1.66 -25.66
N SER A 166 7.95 1.71 -24.85
CA SER A 166 8.02 2.60 -23.69
C SER A 166 7.88 4.07 -24.09
N HIS A 167 8.42 4.46 -25.24
CA HIS A 167 8.29 5.82 -25.76
C HIS A 167 6.86 6.10 -26.26
N LEU A 168 6.29 5.19 -27.04
CA LEU A 168 4.90 5.31 -27.52
C LEU A 168 3.89 5.40 -26.36
N LEU A 169 4.07 4.59 -25.32
CA LEU A 169 3.22 4.64 -24.12
C LEU A 169 3.30 5.98 -23.36
N SER A 170 4.42 6.70 -23.46
CA SER A 170 4.55 8.02 -22.82
C SER A 170 3.87 9.15 -23.61
N GLU A 171 3.62 8.95 -24.91
CA GLU A 171 3.02 9.94 -25.80
C GLU A 171 1.48 10.00 -25.66
N ASN A 172 0.86 9.03 -24.95
CA ASN A 172 -0.60 8.95 -24.69
C ASN A 172 -1.48 9.06 -25.95
N ASP A 173 -1.07 8.43 -27.07
CA ASP A 173 -1.86 8.40 -28.30
C ASP A 173 -3.15 7.57 -28.11
N THR A 174 -4.30 8.17 -28.44
CA THR A 174 -5.63 7.55 -28.34
C THR A 174 -5.82 6.27 -29.18
N LEU A 175 -5.05 6.09 -30.25
CA LEU A 175 -5.13 4.92 -31.13
C LEU A 175 -4.15 3.80 -30.73
N LEU A 176 -3.31 4.02 -29.71
CA LEU A 176 -2.27 3.08 -29.32
C LEU A 176 -2.83 1.74 -28.82
N ASP A 177 -3.89 1.76 -28.02
CA ASP A 177 -4.51 0.54 -27.49
C ASP A 177 -5.02 -0.36 -28.62
N THR A 178 -5.77 0.22 -29.57
CA THR A 178 -6.26 -0.49 -30.76
C THR A 178 -5.11 -0.96 -31.64
N TRP A 179 -4.02 -0.19 -31.74
CA TRP A 179 -2.83 -0.59 -32.47
C TRP A 179 -2.14 -1.80 -31.82
N LEU A 180 -1.95 -1.78 -30.50
CA LEU A 180 -1.36 -2.88 -29.74
C LEU A 180 -2.18 -4.15 -29.87
N GLN A 181 -3.51 -4.09 -29.73
CA GLN A 181 -4.40 -5.24 -29.92
C GLN A 181 -4.28 -5.88 -31.31
N ASN A 182 -4.07 -5.07 -32.36
CA ASN A 182 -3.96 -5.56 -33.73
C ASN A 182 -2.55 -6.05 -34.10
N ARG A 183 -1.50 -5.35 -33.67
CA ARG A 183 -0.11 -5.66 -34.07
C ARG A 183 0.60 -6.61 -33.12
N LYS A 184 0.19 -6.65 -31.86
CA LYS A 184 0.72 -7.50 -30.80
C LYS A 184 2.26 -7.58 -30.73
N PRO A 185 2.98 -6.43 -30.78
CA PRO A 185 4.43 -6.42 -30.92
C PRO A 185 5.16 -7.14 -29.78
N VAL A 186 4.69 -7.10 -28.52
CA VAL A 186 5.32 -7.83 -27.41
C VAL A 186 5.05 -9.33 -27.53
N SER A 187 3.84 -9.73 -27.91
CA SER A 187 3.48 -11.13 -28.14
C SER A 187 4.32 -11.81 -29.22
N THR A 188 4.89 -11.05 -30.17
CA THR A 188 5.83 -11.59 -31.16
C THR A 188 7.17 -12.01 -30.54
N LEU A 189 7.54 -11.46 -29.38
CA LEU A 189 8.75 -11.77 -28.63
C LEU A 189 8.57 -13.04 -27.80
N LYS A 190 8.29 -14.18 -28.46
CA LYS A 190 7.86 -15.43 -27.83
C LYS A 190 8.76 -15.89 -26.68
N GLU A 191 10.07 -15.80 -26.84
CA GLU A 191 11.03 -16.18 -25.80
C GLU A 191 10.86 -15.33 -24.55
N LEU A 192 10.89 -14.00 -24.68
CA LEU A 192 10.65 -13.08 -23.58
C LEU A 192 9.29 -13.32 -22.92
N VAL A 193 8.21 -13.42 -23.71
CA VAL A 193 6.85 -13.58 -23.17
C VAL A 193 6.71 -14.87 -22.37
N ASN A 194 7.24 -15.99 -22.88
CA ASN A 194 7.23 -17.28 -22.17
C ASN A 194 8.01 -17.25 -20.84
N ARG A 195 8.95 -16.30 -20.68
CA ARG A 195 9.67 -16.06 -19.43
C ARG A 195 8.94 -15.07 -18.53
N LEU A 196 8.30 -14.04 -19.08
CA LEU A 196 7.60 -13.03 -18.30
C LEU A 196 6.28 -13.55 -17.73
N VAL A 197 5.53 -14.34 -18.51
CA VAL A 197 4.21 -14.86 -18.13
C VAL A 197 4.07 -16.34 -18.51
N ARG A 198 3.08 -17.03 -17.94
CA ARG A 198 2.80 -18.42 -18.36
C ARG A 198 2.22 -18.40 -19.78
N GLY A 199 2.65 -19.30 -20.65
CA GLY A 199 2.07 -19.42 -22.00
C GLY A 199 0.55 -19.69 -22.01
N SER A 200 0.01 -20.22 -20.90
CA SER A 200 -1.43 -20.45 -20.73
C SER A 200 -2.24 -19.21 -20.32
N LEU A 201 -1.60 -18.07 -20.05
CA LEU A 201 -2.29 -16.86 -19.55
C LEU A 201 -3.32 -16.31 -20.54
N PHE A 202 -3.11 -16.55 -21.83
CA PHE A 202 -3.85 -15.93 -22.93
C PHE A 202 -4.51 -16.97 -23.86
N VAL A 203 -4.80 -18.16 -23.36
CA VAL A 203 -5.50 -19.19 -24.14
C VAL A 203 -6.98 -18.84 -24.24
N GLU A 204 -7.52 -18.83 -25.46
CA GLU A 204 -8.95 -18.65 -25.74
C GLU A 204 -9.81 -19.61 -24.90
N VAL A 205 -10.66 -19.04 -24.04
CA VAL A 205 -11.73 -19.78 -23.38
C VAL A 205 -12.81 -20.04 -24.43
N LYS A 206 -12.85 -21.24 -25.01
CA LYS A 206 -14.06 -21.70 -25.70
C LYS A 206 -15.19 -21.80 -24.67
N PRO A 207 -16.38 -21.24 -24.92
CA PRO A 207 -17.48 -21.35 -23.99
C PRO A 207 -17.80 -22.83 -23.77
N VAL A 208 -17.85 -23.23 -22.51
CA VAL A 208 -18.20 -24.59 -22.10
C VAL A 208 -19.67 -24.80 -22.44
N SER A 209 -19.93 -25.52 -23.54
CA SER A 209 -21.25 -26.05 -23.85
C SER A 209 -21.64 -27.04 -22.75
N GLY A 210 -22.81 -26.81 -22.16
CA GLY A 210 -23.34 -27.51 -21.01
C GLY A 210 -23.36 -29.05 -21.14
N THR A 211 -23.20 -29.65 -19.97
CA THR A 211 -23.19 -31.06 -19.61
C THR A 211 -24.23 -31.90 -20.36
N GLU A 212 -23.76 -32.96 -21.02
CA GLU A 212 -24.59 -34.09 -21.43
C GLU A 212 -25.20 -34.78 -20.21
N GLY A 213 -26.52 -34.91 -20.21
CA GLY A 213 -27.30 -35.52 -19.14
C GLY A 213 -28.71 -35.87 -19.61
N THR A 214 -28.81 -36.91 -20.44
CA THR A 214 -29.88 -37.92 -20.47
C THR A 214 -31.33 -37.49 -20.78
N SER A 215 -31.74 -37.80 -22.02
CA SER A 215 -33.01 -38.43 -22.45
C SER A 215 -34.36 -37.82 -22.05
N ARG A 216 -35.10 -37.31 -23.06
CA ARG A 216 -36.53 -37.59 -23.30
C ARG A 216 -37.01 -37.05 -24.67
N THR A 217 -37.28 -38.00 -25.57
CA THR A 217 -38.45 -38.09 -26.49
C THR A 217 -39.02 -36.83 -27.16
N THR A 218 -38.80 -36.77 -28.49
CA THR A 218 -39.78 -36.55 -29.59
C THR A 218 -41.07 -35.78 -29.35
N ALA A 219 -41.24 -34.70 -30.13
CA ALA A 219 -42.45 -34.11 -30.75
C ALA A 219 -42.30 -32.58 -30.71
N GLY A 220 -42.55 -31.77 -31.73
CA GLY A 220 -43.17 -31.95 -33.03
C GLY A 220 -43.06 -30.61 -33.79
N GLU A 221 -43.26 -30.69 -35.09
CA GLU A 221 -43.26 -29.60 -36.06
C GLU A 221 -44.30 -28.51 -35.75
N SER A 222 -43.98 -27.24 -36.03
CA SER A 222 -44.86 -26.26 -36.72
C SER A 222 -44.14 -24.90 -36.76
N ARG A 223 -43.68 -24.49 -37.96
CA ARG A 223 -44.30 -23.51 -38.87
C ARG A 223 -44.07 -22.04 -38.45
N MET A 224 -43.23 -21.40 -39.27
CA MET A 224 -43.16 -19.95 -39.48
C MET A 224 -44.45 -19.41 -40.12
N ASP A 225 -44.53 -18.07 -40.13
CA ASP A 225 -45.50 -17.15 -40.77
C ASP A 225 -46.41 -16.50 -39.69
N ASP A 226 -46.51 -15.18 -39.49
CA ASP A 226 -46.07 -13.97 -40.18
C ASP A 226 -46.14 -12.81 -39.16
N ALA A 227 -45.26 -11.80 -39.23
CA ALA A 227 -45.57 -10.38 -39.01
C ALA A 227 -44.30 -9.49 -39.01
N GLU A 228 -44.14 -8.77 -40.12
CA GLU A 228 -43.63 -7.40 -40.29
C GLU A 228 -42.62 -6.81 -39.28
N ALA A 229 -41.40 -6.67 -39.78
CA ALA A 229 -40.60 -5.44 -39.84
C ALA A 229 -40.80 -4.37 -38.74
N ALA A 230 -39.90 -4.36 -37.76
CA ALA A 230 -39.43 -3.12 -37.13
C ALA A 230 -37.90 -3.16 -37.05
N ALA A 231 -37.25 -2.28 -37.80
CA ALA A 231 -35.82 -2.04 -37.69
C ALA A 231 -35.49 -1.61 -36.25
N VAL A 232 -34.75 -2.46 -35.53
CA VAL A 232 -34.18 -2.09 -34.24
C VAL A 232 -33.02 -1.15 -34.54
N GLN A 233 -33.27 0.16 -34.38
CA GLN A 233 -32.24 1.16 -34.23
C GLN A 233 -31.28 0.72 -33.10
N PRO A 234 -29.97 0.96 -33.22
CA PRO A 234 -29.05 0.72 -32.12
C PRO A 234 -29.51 1.57 -30.93
N SER A 235 -30.03 0.91 -29.90
CA SER A 235 -30.35 1.55 -28.63
C SER A 235 -29.07 2.19 -28.11
N GLU A 236 -29.14 3.49 -27.81
CA GLU A 236 -28.08 4.22 -27.10
C GLU A 236 -27.62 3.39 -25.89
N PRO A 237 -26.30 3.37 -25.58
CA PRO A 237 -25.83 2.82 -24.33
C PRO A 237 -26.62 3.48 -23.19
N PRO A 238 -27.05 2.74 -22.15
CA PRO A 238 -27.81 3.34 -21.06
C PRO A 238 -27.00 4.52 -20.54
N ALA A 239 -27.60 5.71 -20.61
CA ALA A 239 -27.01 6.90 -20.02
C ALA A 239 -26.70 6.54 -18.56
N LEU A 240 -25.41 6.59 -18.20
CA LEU A 240 -24.97 6.58 -16.82
C LEU A 240 -25.87 7.58 -16.10
N SER A 241 -26.74 7.09 -15.21
CA SER A 241 -27.59 7.93 -14.40
C SER A 241 -26.68 8.98 -13.78
N LYS A 242 -26.91 10.26 -14.10
CA LYS A 242 -26.24 11.36 -13.40
C LYS A 242 -26.41 11.06 -11.92
N ALA A 243 -25.30 10.78 -11.23
CA ALA A 243 -25.32 10.64 -9.80
C ALA A 243 -25.91 11.94 -9.25
N GLU A 244 -27.13 11.87 -8.70
CA GLU A 244 -27.70 12.99 -7.98
C GLU A 244 -26.72 13.38 -6.88
N GLY A 245 -26.40 14.67 -6.82
CA GLY A 245 -25.56 15.21 -5.75
C GLY A 245 -26.14 14.79 -4.40
N PRO A 246 -25.30 14.49 -3.40
CA PRO A 246 -25.80 13.94 -2.15
C PRO A 246 -26.73 14.96 -1.47
N ALA A 247 -27.89 14.48 -1.02
CA ALA A 247 -28.68 15.16 -0.02
C ALA A 247 -27.77 15.44 1.20
N GLN A 248 -27.83 16.67 1.72
CA GLN A 248 -27.13 17.02 2.96
C GLN A 248 -27.59 16.09 4.09
N PRO A 249 -26.67 15.44 4.83
CA PRO A 249 -27.06 14.68 6.00
C PRO A 249 -27.60 15.65 7.06
N ASP A 250 -28.81 15.36 7.53
CA ASP A 250 -29.48 16.04 8.63
C ASP A 250 -28.62 15.93 9.91
N ASP A 251 -28.19 17.09 10.45
CA ASP A 251 -27.30 17.22 11.63
C ASP A 251 -27.97 16.80 12.95
N SER A 252 -29.23 16.34 12.93
CA SER A 252 -29.94 15.82 14.10
C SER A 252 -29.65 14.34 14.40
N LEU A 253 -28.37 14.00 14.63
CA LEU A 253 -27.97 12.66 15.05
C LEU A 253 -28.34 12.39 16.52
N ILE A 254 -29.51 11.78 16.75
CA ILE A 254 -29.85 11.15 18.03
C ILE A 254 -28.93 9.93 18.22
N LEU A 255 -28.07 9.97 19.25
CA LEU A 255 -27.17 8.87 19.62
C LEU A 255 -27.97 7.59 19.89
N PRO A 256 -27.70 6.46 19.19
CA PRO A 256 -28.25 5.18 19.59
C PRO A 256 -27.64 4.72 20.93
N PRO A 257 -28.37 3.92 21.72
CA PRO A 257 -27.89 3.47 23.03
C PRO A 257 -26.58 2.67 22.92
N ALA A 258 -25.66 2.88 23.88
CA ALA A 258 -24.35 2.26 23.91
C ALA A 258 -24.43 0.73 23.81
N VAL A 259 -23.83 0.15 22.77
CA VAL A 259 -23.74 -1.31 22.60
C VAL A 259 -22.84 -1.89 23.69
N ASN A 260 -23.35 -2.86 24.45
CA ASN A 260 -22.57 -3.53 25.49
C ASN A 260 -21.53 -4.49 24.87
N THR A 261 -20.36 -3.97 24.54
CA THR A 261 -19.26 -4.67 23.86
C THR A 261 -18.58 -5.77 24.67
N LYS A 262 -18.88 -5.90 25.98
CA LYS A 262 -18.21 -6.89 26.86
C LYS A 262 -18.70 -8.33 26.69
N ALA A 263 -19.91 -8.55 26.16
CA ALA A 263 -20.49 -9.88 25.97
C ALA A 263 -20.69 -10.27 24.49
N LEU A 264 -20.32 -9.38 23.57
CA LEU A 264 -20.52 -9.55 22.13
C LEU A 264 -19.40 -10.43 21.54
N LEU A 265 -19.78 -11.52 20.87
CA LEU A 265 -18.86 -12.47 20.21
C LEU A 265 -18.98 -12.34 18.69
N LEU A 266 -17.86 -12.04 18.03
CA LEU A 266 -17.75 -11.87 16.59
C LEU A 266 -17.28 -13.18 15.92
N PRO A 267 -18.09 -13.81 15.05
CA PRO A 267 -17.72 -15.07 14.41
C PRO A 267 -16.73 -14.88 13.25
N LEU A 268 -15.49 -15.35 13.43
CA LEU A 268 -14.42 -15.20 12.45
C LEU A 268 -14.33 -16.33 11.44
N GLY A 269 -14.72 -17.55 11.80
CA GLY A 269 -14.58 -18.70 10.91
C GLY A 269 -14.90 -20.02 11.60
N THR A 270 -14.53 -21.12 10.97
CA THR A 270 -14.73 -22.47 11.52
C THR A 270 -13.39 -23.19 11.62
N ARG A 271 -13.14 -23.83 12.77
CA ARG A 271 -12.02 -24.74 12.95
C ARG A 271 -12.33 -26.04 12.20
N VAL A 272 -11.50 -26.35 11.20
CA VAL A 272 -11.56 -27.62 10.49
C VAL A 272 -10.73 -28.65 11.27
N GLN A 273 -11.37 -29.70 11.76
CA GLN A 273 -10.71 -30.79 12.48
C GLN A 273 -10.77 -32.07 11.62
N SER A 274 -9.76 -32.94 11.73
CA SER A 274 -9.72 -34.20 10.94
C SER A 274 -10.85 -35.17 11.29
N PHE A 275 -11.42 -35.04 12.49
CA PHE A 275 -12.58 -35.81 12.97
C PHE A 275 -13.41 -34.93 13.91
N GLY A 276 -14.75 -35.02 13.81
CA GLY A 276 -15.69 -34.23 14.61
C GLY A 276 -16.39 -33.11 13.83
N ASP A 277 -17.45 -32.55 14.41
CA ASP A 277 -18.21 -31.45 13.80
C ASP A 277 -17.38 -30.15 13.76
N PRO A 278 -17.51 -29.33 12.71
CA PRO A 278 -16.80 -28.06 12.59
C PRO A 278 -17.17 -27.10 13.72
N GLU A 279 -16.17 -26.62 14.45
CA GLU A 279 -16.36 -25.71 15.59
C GLU A 279 -16.27 -24.25 15.15
N LEU A 280 -17.23 -23.42 15.55
CA LEU A 280 -17.23 -21.98 15.23
C LEU A 280 -16.17 -21.24 16.06
N ILE A 281 -15.27 -20.52 15.38
CA ILE A 281 -14.29 -19.62 15.98
C ILE A 281 -14.93 -18.25 16.13
N GLN A 282 -14.98 -17.76 17.37
CA GLN A 282 -15.47 -16.42 17.69
C GLN A 282 -14.45 -15.65 18.53
N ILE A 283 -14.41 -14.32 18.38
CA ILE A 283 -13.61 -13.44 19.23
C ILE A 283 -14.51 -12.49 20.02
N PRO A 284 -14.20 -12.16 21.29
CA PRO A 284 -14.89 -11.09 21.98
C PRO A 284 -14.66 -9.75 21.28
N ALA A 285 -15.72 -8.98 21.03
CA ALA A 285 -15.61 -7.67 20.39
C ALA A 285 -14.68 -6.71 21.16
N GLY A 286 -14.62 -6.84 22.49
CA GLY A 286 -13.68 -6.08 23.32
C GLY A 286 -12.19 -6.33 23.01
N VAL A 287 -11.83 -7.39 22.27
CA VAL A 287 -10.46 -7.59 21.77
C VAL A 287 -10.11 -6.58 20.68
N LEU A 288 -11.09 -6.06 19.92
CA LEU A 288 -10.84 -5.03 18.90
C LEU A 288 -10.34 -3.70 19.49
N ALA A 289 -10.58 -3.45 20.79
CA ALA A 289 -9.99 -2.32 21.50
C ALA A 289 -8.48 -2.49 21.79
N LYS A 290 -7.92 -3.68 21.50
CA LYS A 290 -6.49 -3.96 21.57
C LYS A 290 -5.92 -3.96 20.16
N HIS A 291 -4.70 -3.46 20.00
CA HIS A 291 -3.99 -3.53 18.72
C HIS A 291 -3.84 -5.00 18.28
N THR A 292 -4.35 -5.31 17.09
CA THR A 292 -4.30 -6.64 16.50
C THR A 292 -3.38 -6.63 15.28
N ILE A 293 -2.47 -7.59 15.19
CA ILE A 293 -1.57 -7.75 14.04
C ILE A 293 -1.92 -9.06 13.34
N ILE A 294 -2.19 -8.99 12.03
CA ILE A 294 -2.42 -10.16 11.18
C ILE A 294 -1.19 -10.38 10.30
N MET A 295 -0.46 -11.46 10.55
CA MET A 295 0.76 -11.81 9.81
C MET A 295 0.49 -12.97 8.85
N GLY A 296 1.09 -12.89 7.66
CA GLY A 296 0.98 -13.94 6.64
C GLY A 296 1.57 -13.51 5.30
N GLY A 297 2.08 -14.46 4.51
CA GLY A 297 2.57 -14.19 3.14
C GLY A 297 1.45 -13.65 2.24
N ALA A 298 1.75 -13.03 1.09
CA ALA A 298 0.66 -12.66 0.15
C ALA A 298 -0.03 -13.92 -0.39
N GLY A 299 -1.36 -13.86 -0.54
CA GLY A 299 -2.22 -15.00 -0.84
C GLY A 299 -2.68 -15.83 0.36
N SER A 300 -2.18 -15.56 1.58
CA SER A 300 -2.59 -16.30 2.80
C SER A 300 -3.98 -15.94 3.36
N GLY A 301 -4.75 -15.11 2.65
CA GLY A 301 -6.09 -14.71 3.10
C GLY A 301 -6.13 -13.57 4.13
N LYS A 302 -5.03 -12.85 4.38
CA LYS A 302 -5.02 -11.69 5.31
C LYS A 302 -6.16 -10.70 5.03
N THR A 303 -6.33 -10.30 3.78
CA THR A 303 -7.37 -9.36 3.35
C THR A 303 -8.77 -9.95 3.59
N VAL A 304 -8.96 -11.25 3.34
CA VAL A 304 -10.22 -11.96 3.61
C VAL A 304 -10.52 -11.99 5.12
N THR A 305 -9.52 -12.23 5.96
CA THR A 305 -9.67 -12.17 7.42
C THR A 305 -10.04 -10.76 7.90
N VAL A 306 -9.40 -9.72 7.37
CA VAL A 306 -9.73 -8.32 7.70
C VAL A 306 -11.16 -7.99 7.25
N ARG A 307 -11.52 -8.36 6.01
CA ARG A 307 -12.88 -8.22 5.47
C ARG A 307 -13.91 -8.87 6.39
N ARG A 308 -13.61 -10.07 6.90
CA ARG A 308 -14.49 -10.77 7.83
C ARG A 308 -14.63 -10.04 9.17
N ILE A 309 -13.54 -9.55 9.75
CA ILE A 309 -13.59 -8.77 11.00
C ILE A 309 -14.44 -7.50 10.81
N VAL A 310 -14.24 -6.77 9.72
CA VAL A 310 -14.98 -5.54 9.40
C VAL A 310 -16.47 -5.82 9.19
N GLU A 311 -16.81 -6.89 8.48
CA GLU A 311 -18.21 -7.32 8.32
C GLU A 311 -18.88 -7.61 9.67
N GLU A 312 -18.23 -8.39 10.52
CA GLU A 312 -18.78 -8.78 11.82
C GLU A 312 -18.88 -7.60 12.78
N ALA A 313 -17.90 -6.68 12.73
CA ALA A 313 -17.95 -5.44 13.46
C ALA A 313 -19.15 -4.60 13.01
N ALA A 314 -19.34 -4.41 11.71
CA ALA A 314 -20.46 -3.65 11.15
C ALA A 314 -21.83 -4.26 11.51
N LEU A 315 -21.98 -5.59 11.36
CA LEU A 315 -23.21 -6.30 11.76
C LEU A 315 -23.51 -6.17 13.26
N ALA A 316 -22.48 -5.96 14.07
CA ALA A 316 -22.60 -5.75 15.51
C ALA A 316 -22.70 -4.26 15.91
N GLY A 317 -22.82 -3.34 14.94
CA GLY A 317 -22.95 -1.91 15.17
C GLY A 317 -21.64 -1.22 15.57
N ILE A 318 -20.49 -1.81 15.25
CA ILE A 318 -19.16 -1.26 15.51
C ILE A 318 -18.63 -0.62 14.21
N PRO A 319 -18.46 0.71 14.16
CA PRO A 319 -17.98 1.39 12.96
C PRO A 319 -16.51 1.06 12.69
N SER A 320 -16.13 0.94 11.42
CA SER A 320 -14.77 0.62 11.00
C SER A 320 -14.22 1.65 10.01
N ILE A 321 -13.01 2.13 10.27
CA ILE A 321 -12.23 2.92 9.30
C ILE A 321 -11.18 2.00 8.68
N VAL A 322 -11.18 1.92 7.36
CA VAL A 322 -10.26 1.07 6.61
C VAL A 322 -9.34 1.92 5.75
N ILE A 323 -8.03 1.75 5.92
CA ILE A 323 -7.01 2.32 5.04
C ILE A 323 -6.63 1.25 4.02
N ASP A 324 -7.20 1.36 2.83
CA ASP A 324 -7.04 0.36 1.76
C ASP A 324 -5.96 0.77 0.77
N CYS A 325 -4.69 0.53 1.14
CA CYS A 325 -3.56 0.82 0.25
C CYS A 325 -3.48 -0.14 -0.94
N ALA A 326 -4.09 -1.33 -0.85
CA ALA A 326 -4.04 -2.35 -1.90
C ALA A 326 -5.18 -2.22 -2.92
N GLN A 327 -6.18 -1.37 -2.64
CA GLN A 327 -7.44 -1.21 -3.38
C GLN A 327 -8.35 -2.46 -3.37
N ASP A 328 -7.99 -3.46 -2.56
CA ASP A 328 -8.68 -4.74 -2.44
C ASP A 328 -9.90 -4.68 -1.50
N MET A 329 -10.29 -3.52 -0.97
CA MET A 329 -11.47 -3.35 -0.12
C MET A 329 -12.47 -2.35 -0.68
N SER A 330 -12.14 -1.66 -1.76
CA SER A 330 -13.05 -0.73 -2.44
C SER A 330 -14.31 -1.39 -3.05
N THR A 331 -14.25 -2.70 -3.36
CA THR A 331 -15.36 -3.50 -3.91
C THR A 331 -16.15 -4.29 -2.85
N PHE A 332 -15.99 -3.95 -1.56
CA PHE A 332 -16.58 -4.70 -0.44
C PHE A 332 -18.10 -4.87 -0.50
N ASP A 333 -18.80 -3.93 -1.14
CA ASP A 333 -20.26 -3.94 -1.32
C ASP A 333 -20.74 -4.66 -2.60
N GLU A 334 -19.93 -4.70 -3.66
CA GLU A 334 -20.36 -5.20 -4.98
C GLU A 334 -20.45 -6.73 -5.05
N ALA A 335 -19.52 -7.43 -4.39
CA ALA A 335 -19.41 -8.89 -4.45
C ALA A 335 -20.55 -9.67 -3.77
N ARG A 336 -21.46 -9.00 -3.04
CA ARG A 336 -22.52 -9.66 -2.24
C ARG A 336 -23.90 -9.62 -2.85
N LYS A 337 -24.06 -8.99 -4.02
CA LYS A 337 -25.34 -8.85 -4.71
C LYS A 337 -25.72 -10.13 -5.49
N SER A 338 -24.78 -11.04 -5.76
CA SER A 338 -25.03 -12.34 -6.39
C SER A 338 -24.93 -13.48 -5.36
N ALA A 339 -25.86 -14.44 -5.43
CA ALA A 339 -25.82 -15.63 -4.59
C ALA A 339 -24.67 -16.56 -5.04
N ASP A 340 -23.72 -16.84 -4.15
CA ASP A 340 -22.59 -17.75 -4.42
C ASP A 340 -23.02 -19.21 -4.16
N PRO A 341 -22.71 -20.16 -5.07
CA PRO A 341 -22.97 -21.58 -4.85
C PRO A 341 -22.31 -22.19 -3.59
N HIS A 342 -21.32 -21.53 -2.99
CA HIS A 342 -20.66 -21.95 -1.75
C HIS A 342 -21.27 -21.37 -0.47
N TRP A 343 -22.36 -20.60 -0.57
CA TRP A 343 -23.05 -20.06 0.60
C TRP A 343 -23.65 -21.17 1.47
N ARG A 344 -23.44 -21.05 2.79
CA ARG A 344 -24.04 -21.93 3.78
C ARG A 344 -25.47 -21.46 4.08
N ALA A 345 -26.23 -22.34 4.72
CA ALA A 345 -27.56 -21.99 5.23
C ALA A 345 -27.47 -20.75 6.14
N GLY A 346 -28.21 -19.69 5.78
CA GLY A 346 -28.25 -18.42 6.51
C GLY A 346 -27.32 -17.31 5.99
N ASP A 347 -26.40 -17.60 5.08
CA ASP A 347 -25.49 -16.59 4.52
C ASP A 347 -26.22 -15.55 3.65
N ALA A 348 -27.25 -15.99 2.90
CA ALA A 348 -28.08 -15.08 2.10
C ALA A 348 -28.81 -14.04 2.97
N GLU A 349 -29.39 -14.45 4.10
CA GLU A 349 -30.05 -13.54 5.04
C GLU A 349 -29.06 -12.67 5.80
N ARG A 350 -27.84 -13.16 6.02
CA ARG A 350 -26.76 -12.35 6.60
C ARG A 350 -26.28 -11.28 5.63
N ALA A 351 -26.10 -11.60 4.35
CA ALA A 351 -25.74 -10.65 3.30
C ALA A 351 -26.80 -9.56 3.14
N LYS A 352 -28.10 -9.92 3.12
CA LYS A 352 -29.21 -8.96 3.11
C LYS A 352 -29.18 -8.02 4.33
N ARG A 353 -28.99 -8.57 5.54
CA ARG A 353 -28.88 -7.76 6.77
C ARG A 353 -27.67 -6.83 6.73
N PHE A 354 -26.53 -7.31 6.24
CA PHE A 354 -25.34 -6.49 6.09
C PHE A 354 -25.60 -5.29 5.17
N ALA A 355 -26.17 -5.54 3.98
CA ALA A 355 -26.51 -4.49 3.01
C ALA A 355 -27.57 -3.51 3.52
N ALA A 356 -28.54 -3.98 4.31
CA ALA A 356 -29.59 -3.13 4.87
C ALA A 356 -29.14 -2.30 6.09
N ALA A 357 -28.16 -2.80 6.87
CA ALA A 357 -27.75 -2.20 8.14
C ALA A 357 -26.44 -1.39 8.05
N THR A 358 -25.71 -1.47 6.94
CA THR A 358 -24.36 -0.91 6.82
C THR A 358 -24.26 0.06 5.66
N ASP A 359 -23.83 1.29 5.95
CA ASP A 359 -23.40 2.22 4.91
C ASP A 359 -21.94 1.97 4.56
N PHE A 360 -21.63 1.85 3.26
CA PHE A 360 -20.26 1.78 2.78
C PHE A 360 -19.90 3.06 2.04
N VAL A 361 -18.89 3.79 2.55
CA VAL A 361 -18.46 5.06 1.96
C VAL A 361 -16.99 4.97 1.52
N VAL A 362 -16.77 5.05 0.22
CA VAL A 362 -15.42 5.15 -0.36
C VAL A 362 -15.06 6.62 -0.52
N TYR A 363 -13.93 7.03 0.07
CA TYR A 363 -13.32 8.33 -0.18
C TYR A 363 -12.14 8.20 -1.14
N THR A 364 -12.03 9.13 -2.07
CA THR A 364 -11.01 9.14 -3.13
C THR A 364 -10.20 10.44 -3.06
N PRO A 365 -9.11 10.47 -2.27
CA PRO A 365 -8.21 11.63 -2.17
C PRO A 365 -7.77 12.14 -3.55
N GLY A 366 -7.83 13.46 -3.74
CA GLY A 366 -7.40 14.14 -4.96
C GLY A 366 -8.17 13.83 -6.25
N LYS A 367 -9.26 13.05 -6.20
CA LYS A 367 -10.14 12.80 -7.35
C LYS A 367 -11.46 13.54 -7.18
N SER A 368 -11.71 14.55 -8.03
CA SER A 368 -12.96 15.31 -8.06
C SER A 368 -14.15 14.49 -8.60
N ALA A 369 -13.89 13.45 -9.41
CA ALA A 369 -14.92 12.58 -9.96
C ALA A 369 -15.49 11.57 -8.93
N GLY A 370 -14.86 11.42 -7.76
CA GLY A 370 -15.34 10.54 -6.68
C GLY A 370 -15.80 11.34 -5.46
N ARG A 371 -15.65 10.78 -4.26
CA ARG A 371 -15.86 11.52 -3.00
C ARG A 371 -14.51 12.07 -2.53
N PRO A 372 -14.16 13.33 -2.82
CA PRO A 372 -12.86 13.87 -2.43
C PRO A 372 -12.72 13.86 -0.91
N LEU A 373 -11.54 13.43 -0.44
CA LEU A 373 -11.13 13.56 0.95
C LEU A 373 -9.90 14.45 1.00
N THR A 374 -9.99 15.50 1.81
CA THR A 374 -8.89 16.39 2.12
C THR A 374 -8.64 16.32 3.62
N LEU A 375 -7.40 16.01 3.98
CA LEU A 375 -6.94 16.03 5.35
C LEU A 375 -6.27 17.38 5.59
N GLU A 376 -6.85 18.20 6.46
CA GLU A 376 -6.20 19.42 6.92
C GLU A 376 -5.23 19.04 8.06
N PRO A 377 -3.91 19.19 7.87
CA PRO A 377 -2.93 18.79 8.89
C PRO A 377 -2.88 19.77 10.07
N ILE A 378 -3.45 20.97 9.91
CA ILE A 378 -3.54 21.97 10.96
C ILE A 378 -5.01 22.11 11.39
N PRO A 379 -5.40 21.59 12.56
CA PRO A 379 -6.76 21.77 13.05
C PRO A 379 -7.05 23.24 13.36
N ASP A 380 -8.32 23.58 13.61
CA ASP A 380 -8.65 24.88 14.18
C ASP A 380 -8.10 24.97 15.60
N LEU A 381 -7.07 25.80 15.80
CA LEU A 381 -6.42 26.00 17.10
C LEU A 381 -7.07 27.14 17.89
N THR A 382 -7.99 27.88 17.27
CA THR A 382 -8.65 29.04 17.88
C THR A 382 -9.37 28.70 19.20
N PRO A 383 -10.12 27.58 19.29
CA PRO A 383 -10.80 27.20 20.53
C PRO A 383 -9.85 26.85 21.68
N LEU A 384 -8.61 26.45 21.37
CA LEU A 384 -7.64 25.95 22.34
C LEU A 384 -6.80 27.06 22.98
N ARG A 385 -6.96 28.32 22.56
CA ARG A 385 -6.08 29.43 22.99
C ARG A 385 -6.11 29.72 24.48
N GLU A 386 -7.25 29.43 25.11
CA GLU A 386 -7.47 29.67 26.54
C GLU A 386 -6.88 28.55 27.42
N ASP A 387 -6.58 27.37 26.84
CA ASP A 387 -5.95 26.25 27.54
C ASP A 387 -4.52 26.04 27.02
N ALA A 388 -3.54 26.48 27.82
CA ALA A 388 -2.14 26.43 27.43
C ALA A 388 -1.62 25.01 27.21
N ASP A 389 -2.08 24.03 27.98
CA ASP A 389 -1.61 22.65 27.93
C ASP A 389 -2.20 21.90 26.71
N GLU A 390 -3.48 22.13 26.42
CA GLU A 390 -4.13 21.61 25.21
C GLU A 390 -3.55 22.27 23.95
N LEU A 391 -3.30 23.59 23.98
CA LEU A 391 -2.68 24.31 22.88
C LEU A 391 -1.26 23.80 22.59
N GLU A 392 -0.44 23.61 23.61
CA GLU A 392 0.92 23.07 23.46
C GLU A 392 0.88 21.65 22.89
N SER A 393 -0.02 20.80 23.38
CA SER A 393 -0.23 19.45 22.85
C SER A 393 -0.65 19.46 21.38
N ALA A 394 -1.57 20.35 21.00
CA ALA A 394 -2.00 20.51 19.61
C ALA A 394 -0.87 21.02 18.70
N VAL A 395 -0.09 22.01 19.17
CA VAL A 395 1.09 22.52 18.46
C VAL A 395 2.14 21.41 18.27
N ALA A 396 2.38 20.58 19.28
CA ALA A 396 3.31 19.45 19.19
C ALA A 396 2.86 18.40 18.16
N MET A 397 1.54 18.12 18.08
CA MET A 397 0.99 17.24 17.05
C MET A 397 1.19 17.79 15.64
N VAL A 398 0.89 19.08 15.43
CA VAL A 398 1.10 19.75 14.13
C VAL A 398 2.59 19.78 13.78
N HIS A 399 3.45 20.06 14.75
CA HIS A 399 4.90 20.01 14.55
C HIS A 399 5.36 18.63 14.08
N GLY A 400 4.93 17.57 14.76
CA GLY A 400 5.26 16.19 14.40
C GLY A 400 4.79 15.80 12.99
N ALA A 401 3.61 16.27 12.58
CA ALA A 401 3.06 16.02 11.24
C ALA A 401 3.84 16.73 10.12
N LEU A 402 4.37 17.92 10.38
CA LEU A 402 5.06 18.74 9.38
C LEU A 402 6.59 18.57 9.39
N ALA A 403 7.16 18.06 10.48
CA ALA A 403 8.60 17.96 10.69
C ALA A 403 9.33 17.28 9.53
N SER A 404 8.84 16.11 9.07
CA SER A 404 9.47 15.35 7.99
C SER A 404 9.42 16.04 6.63
N VAL A 405 8.46 16.94 6.43
CA VAL A 405 8.30 17.71 5.18
C VAL A 405 9.28 18.88 5.16
N VAL A 406 9.42 19.59 6.28
CA VAL A 406 10.26 20.80 6.36
C VAL A 406 11.75 20.50 6.55
N ALA A 407 12.08 19.39 7.22
CA ALA A 407 13.45 19.04 7.56
C ALA A 407 13.64 17.52 7.73
N SER A 408 14.65 16.97 7.07
CA SER A 408 15.05 15.57 7.22
C SER A 408 16.45 15.43 7.84
N GLY A 409 16.61 14.44 8.71
CA GLY A 409 17.88 14.11 9.35
C GLY A 409 18.23 14.95 10.59
N ARG A 410 19.48 14.83 11.07
CA ARG A 410 19.97 15.44 12.32
C ARG A 410 20.98 16.56 12.12
N SER A 411 21.05 17.15 10.92
CA SER A 411 21.99 18.25 10.66
C SER A 411 21.65 19.49 11.48
N GLN A 412 22.64 20.34 11.77
CA GLN A 412 22.40 21.62 12.46
C GLN A 412 21.35 22.47 11.74
N ARG A 413 21.38 22.49 10.40
CA ARG A 413 20.38 23.17 9.58
C ARG A 413 18.97 22.59 9.75
N ALA A 414 18.84 21.27 9.83
CA ALA A 414 17.56 20.61 10.07
C ALA A 414 17.03 20.93 11.47
N GLN A 415 17.89 20.91 12.49
CA GLN A 415 17.53 21.31 13.85
C GLN A 415 17.10 22.78 13.94
N SER A 416 17.80 23.69 13.25
CA SER A 416 17.40 25.10 13.16
C SER A 416 16.02 25.25 12.52
N LYS A 417 15.73 24.53 11.43
CA LYS A 417 14.39 24.53 10.79
C LYS A 417 13.30 24.05 11.75
N LEU A 418 13.54 22.95 12.47
CA LEU A 418 12.58 22.42 13.44
C LEU A 418 12.33 23.38 14.61
N GLY A 419 13.37 24.07 15.09
CA GLY A 419 13.24 25.11 16.12
C GLY A 419 12.42 26.31 15.64
N ILE A 420 12.71 26.82 14.43
CA ILE A 420 11.94 27.90 13.80
C ILE A 420 10.48 27.47 13.64
N LEU A 421 10.22 26.24 13.18
CA LEU A 421 8.86 25.71 13.02
C LEU A 421 8.11 25.68 14.36
N THR A 422 8.73 25.20 15.44
CA THR A 422 8.11 25.20 16.78
C THR A 422 7.71 26.62 17.20
N ASN A 423 8.63 27.59 17.11
CA ASN A 423 8.33 28.96 17.52
C ASN A 423 7.26 29.61 16.65
N THR A 424 7.31 29.36 15.34
CA THR A 424 6.32 29.86 14.37
C THR A 424 4.94 29.28 14.65
N LEU A 425 4.83 27.98 14.92
CA LEU A 425 3.55 27.34 15.23
C LEU A 425 2.95 27.86 16.54
N THR A 426 3.76 28.09 17.57
CA THR A 426 3.29 28.71 18.82
C THR A 426 2.78 30.13 18.57
N PHE A 427 3.48 30.93 17.77
CA PHE A 427 3.00 32.26 17.38
C PHE A 427 1.71 32.17 16.57
N PHE A 428 1.68 31.28 15.58
CA PHE A 428 0.56 31.04 14.68
C PHE A 428 -0.72 30.66 15.44
N ALA A 429 -0.63 29.72 16.38
CA ALA A 429 -1.74 29.25 17.17
C ALA A 429 -2.36 30.36 18.04
N LYS A 430 -1.53 31.26 18.58
CA LYS A 430 -1.95 32.37 19.45
C LYS A 430 -2.54 33.57 18.69
N HIS A 431 -2.04 33.86 17.48
CA HIS A 431 -2.33 35.14 16.82
C HIS A 431 -3.13 35.03 15.51
N VAL A 432 -3.16 33.86 14.85
CA VAL A 432 -3.83 33.70 13.55
C VAL A 432 -5.24 33.14 13.72
N SER A 433 -6.24 33.95 13.39
CA SER A 433 -7.68 33.66 13.60
C SER A 433 -8.23 32.50 12.77
N LYS A 434 -7.62 32.16 11.63
CA LYS A 434 -8.03 31.02 10.82
C LYS A 434 -6.81 30.13 10.54
N THR A 435 -6.56 29.19 11.44
CA THR A 435 -5.42 28.29 11.33
C THR A 435 -5.64 27.29 10.20
N SER A 436 -4.71 27.27 9.25
CA SER A 436 -4.71 26.37 8.08
C SER A 436 -3.30 26.27 7.52
N LEU A 437 -3.01 25.21 6.78
CA LEU A 437 -1.70 25.04 6.15
C LEU A 437 -1.32 26.20 5.20
N PRO A 438 -2.22 26.73 4.34
CA PRO A 438 -1.92 27.91 3.53
C PRO A 438 -1.55 29.15 4.36
N ALA A 439 -2.27 29.40 5.46
CA ALA A 439 -1.98 30.53 6.34
C ALA A 439 -0.62 30.37 7.06
N LEU A 440 -0.24 29.13 7.42
CA LEU A 440 1.09 28.87 7.98
C LEU A 440 2.20 29.10 6.93
N ILE A 441 1.97 28.68 5.69
CA ILE A 441 2.89 28.91 4.57
C ILE A 441 3.10 30.42 4.35
N GLU A 442 2.03 31.21 4.38
CA GLU A 442 2.12 32.67 4.29
C GLU A 442 2.94 33.26 5.45
N LEU A 443 2.66 32.83 6.69
CA LEU A 443 3.40 33.28 7.87
C LEU A 443 4.90 32.94 7.76
N LEU A 444 5.25 31.73 7.30
CA LEU A 444 6.65 31.32 7.12
C LEU A 444 7.36 32.11 6.01
N ASN A 445 6.63 32.55 4.99
CA ASN A 445 7.16 33.35 3.89
C ASN A 445 7.52 34.77 4.35
N GLU A 446 6.67 35.33 5.23
CA GLU A 446 6.79 36.66 5.82
C GLU A 446 6.77 36.60 7.35
N LEU A 447 7.83 36.04 7.93
CA LEU A 447 7.92 35.83 9.37
C LEU A 447 7.95 37.18 10.13
N PRO A 448 6.99 37.46 11.03
CA PRO A 448 6.96 38.70 11.80
C PRO A 448 8.06 38.73 12.87
N GLU A 449 8.45 39.92 13.32
CA GLU A 449 9.56 40.08 14.27
C GLU A 449 9.32 39.36 15.60
N GLN A 450 8.06 39.30 16.03
CA GLN A 450 7.65 38.62 17.27
C GLN A 450 7.78 37.10 17.19
N ALA A 451 7.90 36.53 15.98
CA ALA A 451 8.06 35.10 15.75
C ALA A 451 9.52 34.68 15.48
N LEU A 452 10.47 35.63 15.46
CA LEU A 452 11.89 35.32 15.26
C LEU A 452 12.54 34.82 16.56
N LEU A 453 13.38 33.79 16.42
CA LEU A 453 14.26 33.28 17.48
C LEU A 453 15.59 34.04 17.57
N GLY A 454 15.93 34.84 16.55
CA GLY A 454 17.17 35.61 16.51
C GLY A 454 18.38 34.80 16.05
N ILE A 455 18.16 33.74 15.27
CA ILE A 455 19.24 32.87 14.78
C ILE A 455 19.70 33.25 13.37
N ALA A 456 20.94 32.91 13.02
CA ALA A 456 21.51 33.26 11.73
C ALA A 456 20.72 32.62 10.57
N ASN A 457 20.46 33.41 9.51
CA ASN A 457 19.72 32.99 8.31
C ASN A 457 18.27 32.52 8.56
N GLU A 458 17.67 32.84 9.71
CA GLU A 458 16.33 32.39 10.09
C GLU A 458 15.26 32.65 9.02
N ARG A 459 15.13 33.89 8.53
CA ARG A 459 14.17 34.25 7.48
C ARG A 459 14.36 33.47 6.18
N LYS A 460 15.62 33.16 5.83
CA LYS A 460 15.93 32.34 4.65
C LYS A 460 15.47 30.89 4.87
N LEU A 461 15.75 30.34 6.05
CA LEU A 461 15.32 28.99 6.42
C LEU A 461 13.78 28.89 6.47
N ALA A 462 13.08 29.90 7.00
CA ALA A 462 11.63 29.95 7.02
C ALA A 462 11.01 29.92 5.61
N ARG A 463 11.55 30.72 4.68
CA ARG A 463 11.13 30.68 3.26
C ARG A 463 11.35 29.31 2.62
N GLU A 464 12.49 28.68 2.86
CA GLU A 464 12.72 27.32 2.36
C GLU A 464 11.73 26.30 2.93
N MET A 465 11.28 26.46 4.18
CA MET A 465 10.23 25.62 4.75
C MET A 465 8.87 25.91 4.10
N ALA A 466 8.53 27.18 3.87
CA ALA A 466 7.33 27.57 3.15
C ALA A 466 7.29 26.94 1.75
N ASP A 467 8.41 26.97 1.02
CA ASP A 467 8.52 26.37 -0.31
C ASP A 467 8.39 24.84 -0.26
N ALA A 468 9.01 24.18 0.72
CA ALA A 468 8.84 22.73 0.91
C ALA A 468 7.38 22.35 1.18
N LEU A 469 6.69 23.11 2.05
CA LEU A 469 5.27 22.90 2.35
C LEU A 469 4.37 23.20 1.14
N ARG A 470 4.69 24.21 0.33
CA ARG A 470 3.98 24.48 -0.94
C ARG A 470 4.12 23.33 -1.93
N ILE A 471 5.33 22.78 -2.06
CA ILE A 471 5.59 21.63 -2.93
C ILE A 471 4.76 20.42 -2.46
N GLU A 472 4.74 20.16 -1.15
CA GLU A 472 3.95 19.07 -0.56
C GLU A 472 2.44 19.29 -0.76
N LEU A 473 1.94 20.51 -0.54
CA LEU A 473 0.53 20.87 -0.73
C LEU A 473 0.07 20.64 -2.19
N VAL A 474 0.92 20.94 -3.17
CA VAL A 474 0.62 20.75 -4.60
C VAL A 474 0.77 19.29 -5.02
N GLY A 475 1.79 18.61 -4.48
CA GLY A 475 2.17 17.24 -4.84
C GLY A 475 1.34 16.16 -4.15
N ASN A 476 0.73 16.45 -3.00
CA ASN A 476 0.02 15.46 -2.19
C ASN A 476 -1.50 15.51 -2.42
N PRO A 477 -2.10 14.47 -3.04
CA PRO A 477 -3.54 14.40 -3.30
C PRO A 477 -4.42 14.47 -2.03
N LEU A 478 -3.89 14.12 -0.85
CA LEU A 478 -4.63 14.19 0.42
C LEU A 478 -4.72 15.61 0.98
N LEU A 479 -3.81 16.51 0.60
CA LEU A 479 -3.78 17.89 1.05
C LEU A 479 -4.45 18.83 0.03
N LYS A 480 -4.73 18.33 -1.17
CA LYS A 480 -5.30 19.06 -2.31
C LYS A 480 -6.80 18.76 -2.44
N GLY A 481 -7.68 19.75 -2.24
CA GLY A 481 -9.09 19.56 -2.60
C GLY A 481 -10.05 20.69 -2.24
N SER A 482 -11.15 20.74 -3.01
CA SER A 482 -12.33 21.60 -2.85
C SER A 482 -13.49 20.89 -2.12
N GLY A 483 -13.21 19.76 -1.46
CA GLY A 483 -14.19 19.07 -0.62
C GLY A 483 -14.31 19.76 0.74
N THR A 484 -15.45 19.57 1.42
CA THR A 484 -15.58 19.97 2.83
C THR A 484 -14.42 19.33 3.61
N PRO A 485 -13.58 20.10 4.32
CA PRO A 485 -12.54 19.55 5.17
C PRO A 485 -13.20 18.61 6.18
N ARG A 486 -12.84 17.33 6.15
CA ARG A 486 -13.36 16.34 7.10
C ARG A 486 -12.18 15.77 7.86
N SER A 487 -12.19 15.94 9.17
CA SER A 487 -11.35 15.15 10.07
C SER A 487 -11.61 13.67 9.78
N CYS A 488 -10.53 12.90 9.53
CA CYS A 488 -10.50 11.47 9.15
C CYS A 488 -11.81 10.70 9.40
N LEU A 489 -12.55 10.32 8.36
CA LEU A 489 -13.83 9.62 8.59
C LEU A 489 -14.35 8.83 7.38
N VAL A 490 -14.11 7.52 7.36
CA VAL A 490 -15.04 6.56 6.73
C VAL A 490 -16.01 6.12 7.83
N MET A 491 -17.23 6.66 7.81
CA MET A 491 -18.32 6.17 8.67
C MET A 491 -18.98 4.98 7.98
N THR A 492 -18.97 3.82 8.63
CA THR A 492 -19.95 2.77 8.39
C THR A 492 -20.96 2.80 9.54
N ASN A 493 -22.07 3.50 9.25
CA ASN A 493 -23.24 3.86 10.05
C ASN A 493 -23.07 4.67 11.35
N ARG A 494 -24.09 5.49 11.61
CA ARG A 494 -24.13 6.76 12.36
C ARG A 494 -23.32 6.86 13.67
N THR A 495 -22.64 8.01 13.80
CA THR A 495 -22.01 8.61 15.00
C THR A 495 -20.66 8.03 15.45
N ALA A 496 -19.61 8.85 15.34
CA ALA A 496 -18.34 8.66 16.02
C ALA A 496 -18.38 9.45 17.33
N ALA A 497 -18.31 8.76 18.47
CA ALA A 497 -17.97 9.36 19.75
C ALA A 497 -16.49 9.08 20.02
N LEU A 498 -15.67 10.13 20.11
CA LEU A 498 -14.31 10.06 20.62
C LEU A 498 -14.38 9.71 22.12
N ALA A 499 -14.12 8.46 22.47
CA ALA A 499 -13.98 8.03 23.85
C ALA A 499 -12.54 8.26 24.33
N PHE A 500 -12.34 9.29 25.15
CA PHE A 500 -11.19 9.41 26.05
C PHE A 500 -11.18 8.22 27.04
N PRO A 501 -10.00 7.82 27.58
CA PRO A 501 -9.92 6.69 28.51
C PRO A 501 -10.75 6.98 29.78
N PRO A 502 -11.51 5.99 30.31
CA PRO A 502 -12.37 6.20 31.46
C PRO A 502 -11.55 6.54 32.72
N SER A 503 -12.02 7.52 33.47
CA SER A 503 -11.44 8.05 34.73
C SER A 503 -11.36 7.05 35.90
N ALA A 504 -11.57 5.75 35.68
CA ALA A 504 -11.69 4.72 36.71
C ALA A 504 -10.50 3.74 36.82
N TRP A 505 -9.32 4.05 36.27
CA TRP A 505 -8.13 3.20 36.48
C TRP A 505 -7.46 3.55 37.81
N SER A 506 -7.28 2.56 38.68
CA SER A 506 -6.47 2.74 39.90
C SER A 506 -5.03 3.10 39.51
N VAL A 507 -4.36 3.88 40.36
CA VAL A 507 -2.98 4.34 40.13
C VAL A 507 -2.05 3.15 39.82
N PHE A 508 -2.27 2.01 40.49
CA PHE A 508 -1.54 0.77 40.27
C PHE A 508 -1.73 0.17 38.87
N HIS A 509 -2.90 0.34 38.26
CA HIS A 509 -3.16 -0.14 36.89
C HIS A 509 -2.44 0.72 35.85
N ARG A 510 -2.37 2.04 36.08
CA ARG A 510 -1.68 2.99 35.20
C ARG A 510 -0.16 2.82 35.26
N ILE A 511 0.38 2.64 36.47
CA ILE A 511 1.80 2.35 36.69
C ILE A 511 2.18 1.03 36.00
N TRP A 512 1.38 -0.03 36.20
CA TRP A 512 1.61 -1.31 35.54
C TRP A 512 1.61 -1.20 34.01
N TRP A 513 0.62 -0.50 33.45
CA TRP A 513 0.53 -0.27 32.00
C TRP A 513 1.76 0.49 31.46
N ALA A 514 2.15 1.58 32.12
CA ALA A 514 3.31 2.38 31.72
C ALA A 514 4.61 1.57 31.72
N ILE A 515 4.82 0.73 32.75
CA ILE A 515 6.02 -0.11 32.85
C ILE A 515 6.04 -1.18 31.76
N THR A 516 4.94 -1.88 31.51
CA THR A 516 4.90 -2.94 30.48
C THR A 516 5.11 -2.37 29.07
N THR A 517 4.59 -1.17 28.80
CA THR A 517 4.79 -0.46 27.52
C THR A 517 6.22 0.04 27.39
N LEU A 518 6.78 0.68 28.43
CA LEU A 518 8.14 1.23 28.41
C LEU A 518 9.20 0.14 28.30
N THR A 519 8.99 -0.99 28.97
CA THR A 519 9.94 -2.12 28.95
C THR A 519 9.78 -2.99 27.70
N THR A 520 8.75 -2.74 26.87
CA THR A 520 8.45 -3.47 25.62
C THR A 520 8.31 -4.99 25.80
N VAL A 521 8.03 -5.45 27.01
CA VAL A 521 7.91 -6.87 27.33
C VAL A 521 6.56 -7.36 26.83
N GLY A 522 6.59 -8.03 25.67
CA GLY A 522 5.45 -8.77 25.16
C GLY A 522 5.29 -10.08 25.94
N TYR A 523 4.21 -10.21 26.71
CA TYR A 523 3.94 -11.43 27.49
C TYR A 523 3.61 -12.68 26.66
N GLY A 524 3.57 -12.58 25.32
CA GLY A 524 3.10 -13.68 24.48
C GLY A 524 1.74 -14.19 24.99
N ASP A 525 1.67 -15.50 25.26
CA ASP A 525 0.42 -16.19 25.60
C ASP A 525 0.14 -16.29 27.12
N VAL A 526 1.05 -15.84 27.99
CA VAL A 526 0.94 -16.03 29.46
C VAL A 526 1.28 -14.74 30.20
N TYR A 527 0.32 -14.23 30.98
CA TYR A 527 0.51 -13.00 31.78
C TYR A 527 -0.08 -13.12 33.18
N PRO A 528 0.50 -12.41 34.17
CA PRO A 528 0.03 -12.48 35.55
C PRO A 528 -1.30 -11.73 35.74
N ILE A 529 -2.34 -12.47 36.11
CA ILE A 529 -3.66 -11.90 36.46
C ILE A 529 -3.75 -11.48 37.93
N THR A 530 -2.90 -12.03 38.81
CA THR A 530 -2.91 -11.74 40.25
C THR A 530 -2.02 -10.55 40.59
N THR A 531 -2.39 -9.78 41.61
CA THR A 531 -1.60 -8.63 42.09
C THR A 531 -0.18 -9.05 42.51
N GLY A 532 -0.06 -10.19 43.21
CA GLY A 532 1.24 -10.75 43.59
C GLY A 532 2.09 -11.17 42.39
N GLY A 533 1.48 -11.80 41.37
CA GLY A 533 2.17 -12.16 40.13
C GLY A 533 2.69 -10.93 39.39
N ARG A 534 1.91 -9.85 39.33
CA ARG A 534 2.33 -8.58 38.71
C ARG A 534 3.50 -7.92 39.45
N MET A 535 3.49 -7.91 40.79
CA MET A 535 4.62 -7.40 41.59
C MET A 535 5.89 -8.22 41.40
N PHE A 536 5.79 -9.54 41.34
CA PHE A 536 6.94 -10.41 41.08
C PHE A 536 7.52 -10.15 39.67
N THR A 537 6.66 -10.11 38.65
CA THR A 537 7.08 -9.82 37.28
C THR A 537 7.70 -8.44 37.15
N PHE A 538 7.16 -7.43 37.84
CA PHE A 538 7.76 -6.09 37.89
C PHE A 538 9.23 -6.13 38.34
N LEU A 539 9.54 -6.84 39.43
CA LEU A 539 10.92 -6.95 39.94
C LEU A 539 11.84 -7.69 38.96
N VAL A 540 11.34 -8.75 38.33
CA VAL A 540 12.11 -9.52 37.33
C VAL A 540 12.43 -8.67 36.10
N LEU A 541 11.49 -7.83 35.65
CA LEU A 541 11.71 -6.95 34.50
C LEU A 541 12.78 -5.90 34.74
N PHE A 542 12.75 -5.25 35.92
CA PHE A 542 13.78 -4.29 36.30
C PHE A 542 15.16 -4.96 36.46
N ALA A 543 15.20 -6.16 37.04
CA ALA A 543 16.44 -6.93 37.13
C ALA A 543 16.98 -7.31 35.74
N GLY A 544 16.12 -7.77 34.82
CA GLY A 544 16.50 -8.13 33.45
C GLY A 544 17.05 -6.94 32.66
N LEU A 545 16.40 -5.78 32.75
CA LEU A 545 16.89 -4.53 32.15
C LEU A 545 18.26 -4.14 32.72
N GLY A 546 18.46 -4.26 34.03
CA GLY A 546 19.77 -4.02 34.66
C GLY A 546 20.85 -4.96 34.13
N ILE A 547 20.57 -6.26 34.06
CA ILE A 547 21.53 -7.28 33.62
C ILE A 547 21.95 -7.09 32.16
N VAL A 548 21.05 -6.67 31.27
CA VAL A 548 21.38 -6.47 29.85
C VAL A 548 21.99 -5.09 29.58
N SER A 549 21.46 -4.05 30.23
CA SER A 549 21.88 -2.67 29.95
C SER A 549 23.26 -2.34 30.51
N VAL A 550 23.65 -2.91 31.66
CA VAL A 550 24.94 -2.60 32.31
C VAL A 550 26.14 -3.12 31.50
N PRO A 551 26.20 -4.39 31.04
CA PRO A 551 27.28 -4.87 30.20
C PRO A 551 27.33 -4.16 28.84
N ALA A 552 26.16 -3.90 28.22
CA ALA A 552 26.10 -3.16 26.96
C ALA A 552 26.65 -1.73 27.11
N GLY A 553 26.31 -1.05 28.21
CA GLY A 553 26.85 0.26 28.56
C GLY A 553 28.37 0.24 28.80
N LEU A 554 28.89 -0.77 29.50
CA LEU A 554 30.32 -0.94 29.73
C LEU A 554 31.09 -1.19 28.44
N VAL A 555 30.57 -2.05 27.55
CA VAL A 555 31.17 -2.31 26.23
C VAL A 555 31.14 -1.05 25.37
N SER A 556 30.03 -0.29 25.37
CA SER A 556 29.94 0.98 24.67
C SER A 556 30.96 2.00 25.18
N ALA A 557 31.10 2.14 26.50
CA ALA A 557 32.09 3.02 27.12
C ALA A 557 33.54 2.60 26.81
N ALA A 558 33.83 1.30 26.78
CA ALA A 558 35.13 0.76 26.40
C ALA A 558 35.47 1.03 24.92
N LEU A 559 34.50 0.85 24.02
CA LEU A 559 34.66 1.15 22.59
C LEU A 559 34.87 2.65 22.34
N LEU A 560 34.17 3.51 23.09
CA LEU A 560 34.35 4.96 23.00
C LEU A 560 35.74 5.39 23.49
N ARG A 561 36.25 4.77 24.57
CA ARG A 561 37.62 5.01 25.06
C ARG A 561 38.70 4.51 24.07
N ALA A 562 38.49 3.35 23.45
CA ALA A 562 39.39 2.86 22.41
C ALA A 562 39.44 3.82 21.21
N ARG A 563 38.27 4.34 20.80
CA ARG A 563 38.14 5.33 19.71
C ARG A 563 38.81 6.67 20.03
N SER A 564 38.75 7.14 21.27
CA SER A 564 39.45 8.38 21.67
C SER A 564 40.96 8.19 21.69
N MET A 565 41.45 7.04 22.15
CA MET A 565 42.89 6.72 22.12
C MET A 565 43.45 6.62 20.69
N GLU A 566 42.70 6.01 19.75
CA GLU A 566 43.06 6.00 18.33
C GLU A 566 43.07 7.42 17.70
N ALA A 567 42.21 8.32 18.18
CA ALA A 567 42.18 9.70 17.72
C ALA A 567 43.37 10.51 18.27
N ASP A 568 43.72 10.32 19.54
CA ASP A 568 44.89 10.95 20.18
C ASP A 568 46.21 10.43 19.58
N GLU A 569 46.30 9.14 19.25
CA GLU A 569 47.47 8.54 18.60
C GLU A 569 47.67 9.04 17.16
N LYS A 570 46.58 9.29 16.41
CA LYS A 570 46.63 9.93 15.09
C LYS A 570 47.01 11.40 15.19
N SER A 571 46.55 12.13 16.21
CA SER A 571 46.92 13.52 16.43
C SER A 571 48.37 13.70 16.92
N GLY A 572 48.94 12.70 17.61
CA GLY A 572 50.33 12.72 18.09
C GLY A 572 51.39 12.40 17.03
N ASN A 573 51.00 11.75 15.93
CA ASN A 573 51.90 11.40 14.83
C ASN A 573 52.02 12.51 13.76
N GLU A 574 51.28 13.61 13.92
CA GLU A 574 51.34 14.83 13.11
C GLU A 574 52.11 15.96 13.83
N LEU A 575 53.28 15.67 14.40
CA LEU A 575 54.19 16.72 14.88
C LEU A 575 54.83 17.44 13.67
N PRO A 576 54.87 18.78 13.64
CA PRO A 576 55.39 19.53 12.50
C PRO A 576 56.92 19.36 12.41
N LYS A 577 57.40 18.97 11.23
CA LYS A 577 58.83 19.01 10.87
C LYS A 577 59.24 20.41 10.43
#